data_AF-A0A9P6CA07-F1
#
_entry.id   AF-A0A9P6CA07-F1
#
_cell.length_a   1.000
_cell.length_b   1.000
_cell.length_c   1.000
_cell.angle_alpha   90.00
_cell.angle_beta   90.00
_cell.angle_gamma   90.00
#
_symmetry.space_group_name_H-M   'P 1'
#
loop_
_entity.id
_entity.type
_entity.pdbx_description
1 polymer ?
#
loop_
_entity_poly.entity_id
_entity_poly.type
_entity_poly.pdbx_seq_one_letter_code
_entity_poly.pdbx_strand_id
1 'polypeptide(L)'
;MTPTLPPEIWCLILNDLPRSDQLRICQVSPILCTLARRTIYDKVALNSNSPNIHATLALFVRDHFVARNITRLHIRTFSEGTEERNNSSWFNPGALAGMTRLRDLRLREFTFRTKEDEEAFNNVVSKSLTSLRKFDYRDLYTRKSVPQGPSAEEYIPKLQIKGLEEIMCIEQDTFTHPSLILTTLTASCSTLIQIHLPIPTSSPSSAELLKNFLTLHFPHLSTLHLGGWAAIMPVDEVFTTFLLAHPLIEDLQLGFYDAFDDTRCRLSPKVVLGPGALPNLYHLKADAFNVAILARGGVLSLKTIEHLHTSTANGWAVGIFEEMCGALETYGGLPGLKILKLELEEDDDYPYNVRWIDQLGKLCPSVENFWGDMGVGWTARTKICLCPIITSSY
;
A
#
# COMPACT_ATOMS: atom_id res chain seq x y z
N MET A 1 -29.87 -13.66 34.78
CA MET A 1 -30.65 -14.05 33.60
C MET A 1 -29.75 -14.89 32.71
N THR A 2 -30.15 -16.12 32.41
CA THR A 2 -29.51 -16.94 31.36
C THR A 2 -29.95 -16.40 30.00
N PRO A 3 -29.03 -16.20 29.04
CA PRO A 3 -29.40 -15.77 27.69
C PRO A 3 -30.35 -16.81 27.06
N THR A 4 -31.42 -16.33 26.42
CA THR A 4 -32.42 -17.17 25.75
C THR A 4 -31.93 -17.76 24.42
N LEU A 5 -30.88 -17.19 23.84
CA LEU A 5 -30.26 -17.66 22.60
C LEU A 5 -28.94 -18.41 22.87
N PRO A 6 -28.57 -19.38 22.01
CA PRO A 6 -27.26 -20.01 22.05
C PRO A 6 -26.10 -19.00 21.93
N PRO A 7 -24.94 -19.26 22.57
CA PRO A 7 -23.76 -18.39 22.50
C PRO A 7 -23.32 -18.01 21.08
N GLU A 8 -23.45 -18.94 20.13
CA GLU A 8 -23.08 -18.76 18.72
C GLU A 8 -23.94 -17.68 18.06
N ILE A 9 -25.24 -17.68 18.34
CA ILE A 9 -26.19 -16.67 17.82
C ILE A 9 -25.88 -15.31 18.41
N TRP A 10 -25.56 -15.24 19.70
CA TRP A 10 -25.11 -13.99 20.33
C TRP A 10 -23.82 -13.46 19.70
N CYS A 11 -22.87 -14.32 19.36
CA CYS A 11 -21.63 -13.89 18.69
C CYS A 11 -21.92 -13.30 17.30
N LEU A 12 -22.86 -13.87 16.55
CA LEU A 12 -23.29 -13.32 15.25
C LEU A 12 -23.93 -11.94 15.45
N ILE A 13 -24.89 -11.81 16.37
CA ILE A 13 -25.53 -10.53 16.69
C ILE A 13 -24.48 -9.49 17.09
N LEU A 14 -23.55 -9.84 17.97
CA LEU A 14 -22.50 -8.93 18.46
C LEU A 14 -21.55 -8.47 17.35
N ASN A 15 -21.22 -9.34 16.39
CA ASN A 15 -20.34 -9.01 15.27
C ASN A 15 -20.96 -7.98 14.31
N ASP A 16 -22.28 -7.97 14.19
CA ASP A 16 -23.02 -7.05 13.32
C ASP A 16 -23.35 -5.71 14.00
N LEU A 17 -23.23 -5.65 15.33
CA LEU A 17 -23.49 -4.42 16.09
C LEU A 17 -22.30 -3.45 16.04
N PRO A 18 -22.55 -2.13 16.08
CA PRO A 18 -21.49 -1.14 16.24
C PRO A 18 -20.84 -1.29 17.62
N ARG A 19 -19.55 -0.91 17.71
CA ARG A 19 -18.74 -1.07 18.95
C ARG A 19 -19.38 -0.42 20.18
N SER A 20 -20.07 0.72 20.02
CA SER A 20 -20.78 1.40 21.10
C SER A 20 -21.87 0.53 21.74
N ASP A 21 -22.60 -0.23 20.93
CA ASP A 21 -23.69 -1.07 21.40
C ASP A 21 -23.16 -2.37 22.00
N GLN A 22 -22.08 -2.93 21.46
CA GLN A 22 -21.37 -4.05 22.08
C GLN A 22 -20.93 -3.71 23.52
N LEU A 23 -20.41 -2.50 23.74
CA LEU A 23 -20.00 -2.02 25.07
C LEU A 23 -21.18 -1.89 26.03
N ARG A 24 -22.35 -1.45 25.55
CA ARG A 24 -23.58 -1.40 26.35
C ARG A 24 -24.07 -2.80 26.71
N ILE A 25 -24.04 -3.74 25.76
CA ILE A 25 -24.43 -5.13 25.99
C ILE A 25 -23.55 -5.81 27.05
N CYS A 26 -22.24 -5.50 27.06
CA CYS A 26 -21.32 -5.96 28.11
C CYS A 26 -21.78 -5.58 29.53
N GLN A 27 -22.52 -4.48 29.68
CA GLN A 27 -22.95 -3.98 30.99
C GLN A 27 -24.25 -4.63 31.47
N VAL A 28 -25.00 -5.29 30.58
CA VAL A 28 -26.31 -5.88 30.90
C VAL A 28 -26.19 -7.10 31.80
N SER A 29 -25.22 -7.99 31.54
CA SER A 29 -25.00 -9.18 32.38
C SER A 29 -23.57 -9.73 32.23
N PRO A 30 -23.08 -10.50 33.22
CA PRO A 30 -21.77 -11.16 33.14
C PRO A 30 -21.63 -12.12 31.96
N ILE A 31 -22.70 -12.83 31.58
CA ILE A 31 -22.66 -13.79 30.46
C ILE A 31 -22.50 -13.02 29.14
N LEU A 32 -23.29 -11.96 28.94
CA LEU A 32 -23.19 -11.11 27.76
C LEU A 32 -21.85 -10.38 27.71
N CYS A 33 -21.30 -9.99 28.86
CA CYS A 33 -19.94 -9.43 28.96
C CYS A 33 -18.90 -10.42 28.41
N THR A 34 -18.94 -11.68 28.83
CA THR A 34 -18.02 -12.72 28.33
C THR A 34 -18.14 -12.91 26.82
N LEU A 35 -19.37 -12.93 26.28
CA LEU A 35 -19.61 -13.10 24.84
C LEU A 35 -19.14 -11.87 24.03
N ALA A 36 -19.52 -10.67 24.47
CA ALA A 36 -19.18 -9.42 23.79
C ALA A 36 -17.69 -9.09 23.87
N ARG A 37 -16.97 -9.47 24.94
CA ARG A 37 -15.51 -9.32 25.03
C ARG A 37 -14.78 -9.93 23.83
N ARG A 38 -15.23 -11.09 23.34
CA ARG A 38 -14.61 -11.75 22.19
C ARG A 38 -14.64 -10.86 20.94
N THR A 39 -15.76 -10.20 20.68
CA THR A 39 -15.93 -9.31 19.53
C THR A 39 -15.25 -7.96 19.76
N ILE A 40 -15.34 -7.40 20.96
CA ILE A 40 -14.74 -6.10 21.31
C ILE A 40 -13.22 -6.11 21.16
N TYR A 41 -12.58 -7.22 21.54
CA TYR A 41 -11.14 -7.39 21.47
C TYR A 41 -10.66 -8.08 20.19
N ASP A 42 -11.53 -8.42 19.23
CA ASP A 42 -11.09 -8.95 17.92
C ASP A 42 -10.22 -7.93 17.17
N LYS A 43 -10.59 -6.65 17.27
CA LYS A 43 -9.90 -5.51 16.64
C LYS A 43 -9.52 -4.48 17.69
N VAL A 44 -8.23 -4.32 17.91
CA VAL A 44 -7.66 -3.44 18.93
C VAL A 44 -6.83 -2.34 18.27
N ALA A 45 -7.07 -1.09 18.69
CA ALA A 45 -6.20 0.04 18.40
C ALA A 45 -5.55 0.52 19.70
N LEU A 46 -4.22 0.57 19.72
CA LEU A 46 -3.40 1.04 20.82
C LEU A 46 -2.74 2.34 20.42
N ASN A 47 -3.06 3.40 21.14
CA ASN A 47 -2.52 4.73 20.91
C ASN A 47 -1.67 5.12 22.12
N SER A 48 -0.44 5.61 21.89
CA SER A 48 0.46 6.02 22.97
C SER A 48 -0.14 7.10 23.88
N ASN A 49 -0.97 8.00 23.34
CA ASN A 49 -1.66 9.07 24.07
C ASN A 49 -2.96 8.62 24.76
N SER A 50 -3.29 7.33 24.76
CA SER A 50 -4.51 6.84 25.43
C SER A 50 -4.31 6.80 26.95
N PRO A 51 -5.23 7.37 27.75
CA PRO A 51 -5.08 7.43 29.21
C PRO A 51 -5.05 6.05 29.88
N ASN A 52 -5.57 5.02 29.22
CA ASN A 52 -5.68 3.66 29.75
C ASN A 52 -4.74 2.66 29.06
N ILE A 53 -3.70 3.13 28.36
CA ILE A 53 -2.85 2.26 27.56
C ILE A 53 -2.12 1.21 28.40
N HIS A 54 -1.50 1.62 29.51
CA HIS A 54 -0.79 0.70 30.39
C HIS A 54 -1.71 -0.33 31.05
N ALA A 55 -2.93 0.08 31.45
CA ALA A 55 -3.94 -0.83 31.97
C ALA A 55 -4.37 -1.86 30.91
N THR A 56 -4.48 -1.43 29.65
CA THR A 56 -4.84 -2.30 28.52
C THR A 56 -3.73 -3.29 28.19
N LEU A 57 -2.47 -2.84 28.16
CA LEU A 57 -1.31 -3.72 27.97
C LEU A 57 -1.18 -4.73 29.11
N ALA A 58 -1.34 -4.28 30.36
CA ALA A 58 -1.33 -5.17 31.53
C ALA A 58 -2.46 -6.21 31.48
N LEU A 59 -3.65 -5.83 30.96
CA LEU A 59 -4.74 -6.77 30.72
C LEU A 59 -4.33 -7.86 29.73
N PHE A 60 -3.66 -7.53 28.63
CA PHE A 60 -3.23 -8.52 27.64
C PHE A 60 -2.18 -9.50 28.19
N VAL A 61 -1.29 -9.02 29.05
CA VAL A 61 -0.31 -9.87 29.74
C VAL A 61 -1.01 -10.80 30.73
N ARG A 62 -1.99 -10.29 31.48
CA ARG A 62 -2.63 -11.02 32.58
C ARG A 62 -3.76 -11.95 32.13
N ASP A 63 -4.47 -11.61 31.06
CA ASP A 63 -5.62 -12.35 30.53
C ASP A 63 -5.32 -12.92 29.13
N HIS A 64 -4.81 -14.16 29.12
CA HIS A 64 -4.49 -14.87 27.89
C HIS A 64 -5.72 -15.13 27.01
N PHE A 65 -6.93 -15.21 27.57
CA PHE A 65 -8.13 -15.43 26.78
C PHE A 65 -8.46 -14.18 25.96
N VAL A 66 -8.36 -13.00 26.57
CA VAL A 66 -8.50 -11.72 25.85
C VAL A 66 -7.42 -11.58 24.78
N ALA A 67 -6.15 -11.77 25.14
CA ALA A 67 -5.02 -11.63 24.21
C ALA A 67 -5.15 -12.57 23.00
N ARG A 68 -5.54 -13.83 23.22
CA ARG A 68 -5.71 -14.84 22.17
C ARG A 68 -6.82 -14.49 21.18
N ASN A 69 -7.82 -13.68 21.57
CA ASN A 69 -8.93 -13.32 20.69
C ASN A 69 -8.59 -12.17 19.73
N ILE A 70 -7.48 -11.45 19.95
CA ILE A 70 -7.06 -10.35 19.09
C ILE A 70 -6.60 -10.92 17.75
N THR A 71 -7.31 -10.58 16.68
CA THR A 71 -6.94 -10.96 15.31
C THR A 71 -6.38 -9.78 14.52
N ARG A 72 -6.71 -8.54 14.91
CA ARG A 72 -6.18 -7.32 14.30
C ARG A 72 -5.70 -6.35 15.36
N LEU A 73 -4.46 -5.90 15.23
CA LEU A 73 -3.84 -4.95 16.13
C LEU A 73 -3.26 -3.78 15.35
N HIS A 74 -3.64 -2.58 15.74
CA HIS A 74 -3.07 -1.34 15.23
C HIS A 74 -2.40 -0.60 16.38
N ILE A 75 -1.09 -0.41 16.30
CA ILE A 75 -0.30 0.36 17.25
C ILE A 75 0.08 1.68 16.60
N ARG A 76 -0.19 2.77 17.29
CA ARG A 76 0.12 4.13 16.85
C ARG A 76 0.84 4.92 17.95
N THR A 77 2.01 5.44 17.62
CA THR A 77 2.81 6.25 18.55
C THR A 77 2.78 7.73 18.18
N PHE A 78 1.95 8.50 18.89
CA PHE A 78 1.98 9.95 18.81
C PHE A 78 3.28 10.48 19.43
N SER A 79 4.05 11.26 18.66
CA SER A 79 5.12 12.08 19.21
C SER A 79 4.49 13.28 19.91
N GLU A 80 4.59 13.33 21.23
CA GLU A 80 4.37 14.58 21.94
C GLU A 80 5.53 15.50 21.55
N GLY A 81 5.20 16.59 20.85
CA GLY A 81 6.17 17.60 20.50
C GLY A 81 6.88 18.07 21.76
N THR A 82 8.21 17.94 21.78
CA THR A 82 9.12 18.67 22.68
C THR A 82 8.77 18.61 24.19
N GLU A 83 9.40 17.68 24.92
CA GLU A 83 10.31 17.98 26.07
C GLU A 83 10.42 16.91 27.16
N GLU A 84 9.53 15.91 27.29
CA GLU A 84 9.69 14.90 28.36
C GLU A 84 10.33 13.59 27.86
N ARG A 85 11.67 13.61 27.84
CA ARG A 85 12.54 12.44 27.69
C ARG A 85 12.47 11.51 28.92
N ASN A 86 11.32 10.89 29.16
CA ASN A 86 11.30 9.67 29.98
C ASN A 86 11.83 8.52 29.13
N ASN A 87 12.97 7.95 29.52
CA ASN A 87 13.66 6.85 28.82
C ASN A 87 12.90 5.51 28.79
N SER A 88 11.72 5.41 29.40
CA SER A 88 10.91 4.19 29.34
C SER A 88 10.13 4.12 28.04
N SER A 89 10.23 2.98 27.34
CA SER A 89 9.32 2.66 26.24
C SER A 89 7.90 2.52 26.77
N TRP A 90 6.94 3.20 26.15
CA TRP A 90 5.53 3.08 26.55
C TRP A 90 4.97 1.68 26.20
N PHE A 91 5.62 0.99 25.26
CA PHE A 91 5.20 -0.27 24.71
C PHE A 91 6.17 -1.40 25.05
N ASN A 92 5.68 -2.45 25.72
CA ASN A 92 6.45 -3.67 25.95
C ASN A 92 6.04 -4.73 24.92
N PRO A 93 6.94 -5.14 24.01
CA PRO A 93 6.64 -6.15 22.98
C PRO A 93 6.18 -7.50 23.55
N GLY A 94 6.59 -7.84 24.77
CA GLY A 94 6.14 -9.04 25.47
C GLY A 94 4.61 -9.11 25.68
N ALA A 95 3.92 -7.96 25.66
CA ALA A 95 2.46 -7.92 25.70
C ALA A 95 1.80 -8.60 24.49
N LEU A 96 2.51 -8.75 23.37
CA LEU A 96 2.00 -9.41 22.17
C LEU A 96 2.11 -10.94 22.22
N ALA A 97 2.89 -11.52 23.15
CA ALA A 97 3.17 -12.96 23.16
C ALA A 97 1.90 -13.83 23.30
N GLY A 98 0.87 -13.32 23.98
CA GLY A 98 -0.42 -14.03 24.11
C GLY A 98 -1.31 -14.00 22.86
N MET A 99 -0.99 -13.17 21.86
CA MET A 99 -1.83 -12.89 20.70
C MET A 99 -1.62 -13.90 19.56
N THR A 100 -1.70 -15.19 19.87
CA THR A 100 -1.36 -16.28 18.94
C THR A 100 -2.25 -16.40 17.70
N ARG A 101 -3.42 -15.73 17.70
CA ARG A 101 -4.35 -15.66 16.56
C ARG A 101 -4.24 -14.37 15.76
N LEU A 102 -3.28 -13.50 16.08
CA LEU A 102 -3.09 -12.24 15.38
C LEU A 102 -2.80 -12.51 13.89
N ARG A 103 -3.58 -11.89 13.01
CA ARG A 103 -3.47 -12.02 11.54
C ARG A 103 -3.07 -10.71 10.87
N ASP A 104 -3.47 -9.57 11.42
CA ASP A 104 -3.19 -8.22 10.89
C ASP A 104 -2.49 -7.40 11.98
N LEU A 105 -1.25 -7.00 11.73
CA LEU A 105 -0.47 -6.13 12.61
C LEU A 105 -0.09 -4.87 11.85
N ARG A 106 -0.49 -3.72 12.39
CA ARG A 106 -0.16 -2.40 11.84
C ARG A 106 0.61 -1.61 12.88
N LEU A 107 1.81 -1.19 12.51
CA LEU A 107 2.67 -0.31 13.28
C LEU A 107 2.76 1.01 12.55
N ARG A 108 2.29 2.08 13.18
CA ARG A 108 2.38 3.44 12.66
C ARG A 108 3.15 4.30 13.62
N GLU A 109 4.01 5.13 13.06
CA GLU A 109 4.92 6.00 13.79
C GLU A 109 5.92 5.17 14.63
N PHE A 110 6.83 5.85 15.34
CA PHE A 110 7.96 5.22 15.99
C PHE A 110 7.52 4.36 17.21
N THR A 111 7.46 3.04 17.06
CA THR A 111 6.95 2.13 18.12
C THR A 111 8.04 1.68 19.10
N PHE A 112 9.30 1.57 18.66
CA PHE A 112 10.40 1.03 19.45
C PHE A 112 11.41 2.13 19.77
N ARG A 113 11.76 2.32 21.05
CA ARG A 113 12.71 3.38 21.45
C ARG A 113 14.15 2.90 21.53
N THR A 114 14.35 1.60 21.74
CA THR A 114 15.66 0.99 21.92
C THR A 114 15.81 -0.26 21.07
N LYS A 115 17.07 -0.67 20.87
CA LYS A 115 17.42 -1.93 20.20
C LYS A 115 16.85 -3.15 20.94
N GLU A 116 16.84 -3.11 22.27
CA GLU A 116 16.30 -4.20 23.09
C GLU A 116 14.80 -4.37 22.86
N ASP A 117 14.05 -3.27 22.65
CA ASP A 117 12.62 -3.33 22.30
C ASP A 117 12.40 -3.98 20.93
N GLU A 118 13.20 -3.62 19.93
CA GLU A 118 13.12 -4.22 18.60
C GLU A 118 13.46 -5.72 18.62
N GLU A 119 14.53 -6.11 19.33
CA GLU A 119 14.92 -7.50 19.48
C GLU A 119 13.85 -8.30 20.24
N ALA A 120 13.28 -7.72 21.28
CA ALA A 120 12.15 -8.31 22.00
C ALA A 120 10.93 -8.48 21.08
N PHE A 121 10.61 -7.47 20.26
CA PHE A 121 9.54 -7.56 19.28
C PHE A 121 9.77 -8.65 18.24
N ASN A 122 10.96 -8.68 17.63
CA ASN A 122 11.35 -9.70 16.65
C ASN A 122 11.22 -11.12 17.24
N ASN A 123 11.66 -11.29 18.49
CA ASN A 123 11.51 -12.55 19.22
C ASN A 123 10.04 -12.93 19.45
N VAL A 124 9.18 -11.97 19.78
CA VAL A 124 7.75 -12.23 20.00
C VAL A 124 7.04 -12.56 18.69
N VAL A 125 7.30 -11.80 17.61
CA VAL A 125 6.71 -12.04 16.30
C VAL A 125 7.06 -13.43 15.79
N SER A 126 8.36 -13.78 15.81
CA SER A 126 8.85 -15.05 15.29
C SER A 126 8.37 -16.27 16.10
N LYS A 127 8.23 -16.15 17.42
CA LYS A 127 7.86 -17.28 18.30
C LYS A 127 6.35 -17.40 18.51
N SER A 128 5.64 -16.28 18.59
CA SER A 128 4.28 -16.24 19.12
C SER A 128 3.22 -15.87 18.07
N LEU A 129 3.58 -15.07 17.07
CA LEU A 129 2.64 -14.53 16.07
C LEU A 129 2.66 -15.37 14.78
N THR A 130 2.58 -16.69 14.91
CA THR A 130 2.68 -17.64 13.78
C THR A 130 1.47 -17.59 12.82
N SER A 131 0.36 -16.99 13.26
CA SER A 131 -0.84 -16.77 12.45
C SER A 131 -0.81 -15.47 11.64
N LEU A 132 0.26 -14.67 11.76
CA LEU A 132 0.33 -13.36 11.11
C LEU A 132 0.32 -13.52 9.58
N ARG A 133 -0.49 -12.70 8.90
CA ARG A 133 -0.66 -12.70 7.43
C ARG A 133 -0.49 -11.33 6.82
N LYS A 134 -0.83 -10.28 7.54
CA LYS A 134 -0.74 -8.89 7.09
C LYS A 134 0.15 -8.09 8.02
N PHE A 135 1.10 -7.37 7.44
CA PHE A 135 2.02 -6.51 8.18
C PHE A 135 2.09 -5.12 7.51
N ASP A 136 1.63 -4.09 8.21
CA ASP A 136 1.71 -2.69 7.79
C ASP A 136 2.72 -1.97 8.72
N TYR A 137 3.82 -1.49 8.17
CA TYR A 137 4.84 -0.74 8.90
C TYR A 137 5.02 0.63 8.25
N ARG A 138 4.74 1.69 9.01
CA ARG A 138 4.91 3.07 8.55
C ARG A 138 5.65 3.86 9.61
N ASP A 139 6.91 4.19 9.35
CA ASP A 139 7.64 5.11 10.18
C ASP A 139 7.52 6.54 9.64
N LEU A 140 7.30 7.50 10.54
CA LEU A 140 7.36 8.92 10.22
C LEU A 140 8.65 9.47 10.83
N TYR A 141 9.79 9.00 10.32
CA TYR A 141 11.08 9.49 10.74
C TYR A 141 11.34 10.87 10.12
N THR A 142 10.77 11.93 10.70
CA THR A 142 11.28 13.27 10.38
C THR A 142 12.62 13.42 11.08
N ARG A 143 13.71 13.45 10.30
CA ARG A 143 15.15 13.65 10.66
C ARG A 143 15.47 14.73 11.71
N LYS A 144 14.51 15.48 12.24
CA LYS A 144 14.74 16.68 13.08
C LYS A 144 14.98 16.41 14.57
N SER A 145 14.84 15.19 15.08
CA SER A 145 14.80 14.97 16.54
C SER A 145 15.63 13.81 17.10
N VAL A 146 16.54 13.20 16.34
CA VAL A 146 17.52 12.27 16.93
C VAL A 146 18.84 13.02 17.21
N PRO A 147 19.37 12.98 18.45
CA PRO A 147 20.67 13.55 18.74
C PRO A 147 21.73 12.87 17.88
N GLN A 148 22.61 13.67 17.29
CA GLN A 148 23.81 13.20 16.57
C GLN A 148 24.69 12.39 17.52
N GLY A 149 24.40 11.10 17.65
CA GLY A 149 25.22 10.09 18.31
C GLY A 149 25.96 9.25 17.26
N PRO A 150 27.05 8.58 17.65
CA PRO A 150 27.87 7.81 16.72
C PRO A 150 27.10 6.59 16.18
N SER A 151 27.19 6.39 14.87
CA SER A 151 26.75 5.24 14.05
C SER A 151 25.26 4.82 14.07
N ALA A 152 24.36 5.71 13.63
CA ALA A 152 23.03 5.32 13.14
C ALA A 152 23.05 4.40 11.89
N GLU A 153 24.22 4.19 11.28
CA GLU A 153 24.42 3.30 10.12
C GLU A 153 24.69 1.83 10.48
N GLU A 154 24.90 1.48 11.77
CA GLU A 154 25.41 0.15 12.14
C GLU A 154 24.36 -0.88 12.56
N TYR A 155 23.10 -0.49 12.72
CA TYR A 155 22.09 -1.45 13.19
C TYR A 155 20.89 -1.51 12.26
N ILE A 156 20.84 -2.63 11.55
CA ILE A 156 19.78 -2.99 10.63
C ILE A 156 18.98 -4.10 11.30
N PRO A 157 17.74 -3.86 11.75
CA PRO A 157 16.91 -4.90 12.31
C PRO A 157 16.57 -5.97 11.25
N LYS A 158 16.79 -7.24 11.59
CA LYS A 158 16.48 -8.40 10.73
C LYS A 158 15.15 -9.01 11.16
N LEU A 159 14.04 -8.32 10.89
CA LEU A 159 12.72 -8.89 11.08
C LEU A 159 12.52 -10.01 10.03
N GLN A 160 12.24 -11.22 10.49
CA GLN A 160 11.98 -12.39 9.64
C GLN A 160 10.59 -12.93 9.94
N ILE A 161 9.58 -12.32 9.35
CA ILE A 161 8.20 -12.84 9.41
C ILE A 161 8.00 -13.81 8.25
N LYS A 162 7.56 -15.02 8.57
CA LYS A 162 7.26 -16.07 7.59
C LYS A 162 5.76 -16.18 7.38
N GLY A 163 5.35 -16.57 6.18
CA GLY A 163 3.95 -16.86 5.87
C GLY A 163 3.06 -15.62 5.72
N LEU A 164 3.65 -14.44 5.47
CA LEU A 164 2.88 -13.24 5.15
C LEU A 164 2.24 -13.35 3.77
N GLU A 165 1.00 -12.89 3.68
CA GLU A 165 0.22 -12.73 2.45
C GLU A 165 0.27 -11.26 1.98
N GLU A 166 0.39 -10.31 2.90
CA GLU A 166 0.38 -8.87 2.60
C GLU A 166 1.46 -8.15 3.41
N ILE A 167 2.25 -7.34 2.71
CA ILE A 167 3.19 -6.39 3.33
C ILE A 167 2.92 -4.98 2.80
N MET A 168 2.73 -4.05 3.73
CA MET A 168 2.57 -2.64 3.42
C MET A 168 3.66 -1.85 4.12
N CYS A 169 4.48 -1.17 3.34
CA CYS A 169 5.48 -0.24 3.83
C CYS A 169 5.29 1.06 3.05
N ILE A 170 4.68 2.05 3.69
CA ILE A 170 4.40 3.36 3.07
C ILE A 170 5.07 4.42 3.94
N GLU A 171 6.21 4.90 3.47
CA GLU A 171 6.96 6.02 4.03
C GLU A 171 7.00 7.14 2.98
N GLN A 172 6.88 8.39 3.44
CA GLN A 172 6.86 9.56 2.57
C GLN A 172 8.25 10.19 2.40
N ASP A 173 9.15 10.11 3.39
CA ASP A 173 10.34 11.00 3.40
C ASP A 173 11.72 10.32 3.54
N THR A 174 11.85 9.14 4.17
CA THR A 174 13.16 8.44 4.25
C THR A 174 12.98 6.97 4.58
N PHE A 175 13.55 6.08 3.75
CA PHE A 175 13.63 4.65 4.04
C PHE A 175 14.66 4.38 5.13
N THR A 176 14.23 4.17 6.37
CA THR A 176 15.16 4.04 7.51
C THR A 176 15.79 2.64 7.62
N HIS A 177 15.15 1.57 7.09
CA HIS A 177 15.63 0.18 7.29
C HIS A 177 15.48 -0.77 6.08
N PRO A 178 16.22 -0.58 4.96
CA PRO A 178 16.12 -1.38 3.72
C PRO A 178 16.13 -2.90 3.93
N SER A 179 17.01 -3.38 4.79
CA SER A 179 17.22 -4.81 4.94
C SER A 179 16.17 -5.49 5.79
N LEU A 180 15.43 -4.77 6.65
CA LEU A 180 14.30 -5.32 7.40
C LEU A 180 13.21 -5.82 6.45
N ILE A 181 12.91 -4.99 5.46
CA ILE A 181 11.90 -5.29 4.45
C ILE A 181 12.38 -6.42 3.55
N LEU A 182 13.66 -6.39 3.12
CA LEU A 182 14.21 -7.48 2.31
C LEU A 182 14.22 -8.82 3.04
N THR A 183 14.58 -8.88 4.33
CA THR A 183 14.54 -10.13 5.09
C THR A 183 13.13 -10.67 5.26
N THR A 184 12.15 -9.78 5.46
CA THR A 184 10.73 -10.16 5.56
C THR A 184 10.18 -10.66 4.22
N LEU A 185 10.47 -9.95 3.12
CA LEU A 185 10.09 -10.35 1.76
C LEU A 185 10.68 -11.71 1.38
N THR A 186 11.97 -11.91 1.67
CA THR A 186 12.66 -13.19 1.42
C THR A 186 12.04 -14.32 2.25
N ALA A 187 11.72 -14.06 3.52
CA ALA A 187 11.14 -15.07 4.41
C ALA A 187 9.69 -15.47 4.05
N SER A 188 8.97 -14.63 3.30
CA SER A 188 7.57 -14.85 2.92
C SER A 188 7.36 -14.91 1.39
N CYS A 189 8.43 -15.11 0.60
CA CYS A 189 8.35 -15.06 -0.86
C CYS A 189 7.30 -16.02 -1.45
N SER A 190 7.16 -17.21 -0.87
CA SER A 190 6.21 -18.24 -1.35
C SER A 190 4.75 -18.01 -0.95
N THR A 191 4.45 -17.03 -0.09
CA THR A 191 3.09 -16.79 0.41
C THR A 191 2.59 -15.37 0.11
N LEU A 192 3.47 -14.45 -0.26
CA LEU A 192 3.10 -13.07 -0.53
C LEU A 192 2.21 -12.95 -1.77
N ILE A 193 1.10 -12.24 -1.57
CA ILE A 193 0.06 -11.92 -2.56
C ILE A 193 0.07 -10.42 -2.85
N GLN A 194 0.29 -9.59 -1.83
CA GLN A 194 0.25 -8.13 -1.93
C GLN A 194 1.51 -7.50 -1.36
N ILE A 195 2.16 -6.66 -2.17
CA ILE A 195 3.38 -5.96 -1.80
C ILE A 195 3.19 -4.47 -2.09
N HIS A 196 3.28 -3.65 -1.05
CA HIS A 196 3.30 -2.19 -1.17
C HIS A 196 4.61 -1.66 -0.59
N LEU A 197 5.48 -1.13 -1.45
CA LEU A 197 6.77 -0.57 -1.06
C LEU A 197 6.79 0.95 -1.31
N PRO A 198 7.51 1.71 -0.48
CA PRO A 198 7.50 3.17 -0.52
C PRO A 198 8.34 3.74 -1.67
N ILE A 199 8.38 5.07 -1.75
CA ILE A 199 9.33 5.84 -2.57
C ILE A 199 10.67 5.81 -1.82
N PRO A 200 11.71 5.10 -2.27
CA PRO A 200 13.00 5.18 -1.63
C PRO A 200 13.64 6.53 -1.90
N THR A 201 14.31 7.07 -0.90
CA THR A 201 15.25 8.17 -1.11
C THR A 201 16.41 7.73 -2.00
N SER A 202 17.04 8.69 -2.66
CA SER A 202 18.20 8.54 -3.57
C SER A 202 19.49 8.07 -2.89
N SER A 203 19.38 7.16 -1.92
CA SER A 203 20.49 6.57 -1.18
C SER A 203 21.03 5.31 -1.89
N PRO A 204 22.34 5.03 -1.79
CA PRO A 204 22.92 3.78 -2.30
C PRO A 204 22.27 2.51 -1.73
N SER A 205 21.86 2.55 -0.46
CA SER A 205 21.18 1.42 0.22
C SER A 205 19.82 1.10 -0.41
N SER A 206 19.11 2.10 -0.90
CA SER A 206 17.86 1.93 -1.64
C SER A 206 18.07 1.21 -2.98
N ALA A 207 19.15 1.54 -3.70
CA ALA A 207 19.45 0.89 -4.99
C ALA A 207 19.78 -0.60 -4.80
N GLU A 208 20.54 -0.93 -3.76
CA GLU A 208 20.85 -2.32 -3.42
C GLU A 208 19.61 -3.09 -2.96
N LEU A 209 18.70 -2.44 -2.24
CA LEU A 209 17.40 -3.03 -1.90
C LEU A 209 16.59 -3.38 -3.16
N LEU A 210 16.51 -2.47 -4.12
CA LEU A 210 15.79 -2.71 -5.37
C LEU A 210 16.38 -3.90 -6.10
N LYS A 211 17.71 -3.89 -6.28
CA LYS A 211 18.42 -4.96 -6.98
C LYS A 211 18.13 -6.31 -6.34
N ASN A 212 18.20 -6.40 -5.01
CA ASN A 212 17.91 -7.63 -4.30
C ASN A 212 16.43 -8.02 -4.40
N PHE A 213 15.51 -7.06 -4.27
CA PHE A 213 14.07 -7.28 -4.46
C PHE A 213 13.76 -7.90 -5.83
N LEU A 214 14.37 -7.39 -6.90
CA LEU A 214 14.16 -7.88 -8.27
C LEU A 214 14.73 -9.28 -8.54
N THR A 215 15.54 -9.83 -7.64
CA THR A 215 15.99 -11.23 -7.71
C THR A 215 15.02 -12.21 -7.04
N LEU A 216 14.05 -11.71 -6.27
CA LEU A 216 13.06 -12.53 -5.59
C LEU A 216 11.96 -12.99 -6.57
N HIS A 217 11.36 -14.14 -6.26
CA HIS A 217 10.22 -14.69 -6.99
C HIS A 217 9.04 -14.91 -6.05
N PHE A 218 7.88 -14.41 -6.46
CA PHE A 218 6.64 -14.38 -5.69
C PHE A 218 5.52 -15.10 -6.47
N PRO A 219 5.37 -16.43 -6.33
CA PRO A 219 4.49 -17.24 -7.19
C PRO A 219 2.99 -16.90 -7.06
N HIS A 220 2.58 -16.14 -6.05
CA HIS A 220 1.18 -15.75 -5.80
C HIS A 220 0.95 -14.24 -5.85
N LEU A 221 1.94 -13.46 -6.31
CA LEU A 221 1.84 -12.00 -6.35
C LEU A 221 0.74 -11.54 -7.29
N SER A 222 -0.32 -10.94 -6.72
CA SER A 222 -1.45 -10.35 -7.45
C SER A 222 -1.43 -8.83 -7.41
N THR A 223 -0.88 -8.23 -6.35
CA THR A 223 -0.85 -6.78 -6.15
C THR A 223 0.58 -6.31 -5.90
N LEU A 224 1.08 -5.42 -6.75
CA LEU A 224 2.39 -4.82 -6.62
C LEU A 224 2.30 -3.31 -6.73
N HIS A 225 2.50 -2.63 -5.61
CA HIS A 225 2.57 -1.18 -5.55
C HIS A 225 3.98 -0.75 -5.18
N LEU A 226 4.65 -0.07 -6.11
CA LEU A 226 5.97 0.49 -5.90
C LEU A 226 5.87 2.03 -5.93
N GLY A 227 6.49 2.69 -4.96
CA GLY A 227 6.75 4.13 -5.02
C GLY A 227 7.70 4.49 -6.18
N GLY A 228 8.07 5.77 -6.31
CA GLY A 228 9.07 6.20 -7.29
C GLY A 228 10.46 5.80 -6.82
N TRP A 229 11.23 5.05 -7.60
CA TRP A 229 12.61 4.68 -7.25
C TRP A 229 13.56 5.56 -8.07
N ALA A 230 14.44 6.32 -7.40
CA ALA A 230 15.45 7.13 -8.08
C ALA A 230 16.30 6.24 -9.00
N ALA A 231 16.37 6.59 -10.28
CA ALA A 231 17.15 5.89 -11.29
C ALA A 231 18.65 6.07 -11.03
N ILE A 232 19.19 5.41 -10.01
CA ILE A 232 20.65 5.37 -9.76
C ILE A 232 21.32 4.38 -10.74
N MET A 233 20.56 3.49 -11.41
CA MET A 233 21.07 2.51 -12.37
C MET A 233 20.04 2.21 -13.48
N PRO A 234 20.45 1.73 -14.68
CA PRO A 234 19.54 1.23 -15.70
C PRO A 234 18.95 -0.13 -15.28
N VAL A 235 17.98 -0.10 -14.37
CA VAL A 235 17.32 -1.30 -13.85
C VAL A 235 16.10 -1.68 -14.70
N ASP A 236 15.71 -0.86 -15.68
CA ASP A 236 14.48 -1.01 -16.44
C ASP A 236 14.33 -2.39 -17.09
N GLU A 237 15.41 -2.97 -17.62
CA GLU A 237 15.38 -4.31 -18.25
C GLU A 237 15.15 -5.42 -17.21
N VAL A 238 15.85 -5.34 -16.08
CA VAL A 238 15.71 -6.29 -14.96
C VAL A 238 14.33 -6.14 -14.32
N PHE A 239 13.86 -4.90 -14.18
CA PHE A 239 12.54 -4.57 -13.66
C PHE A 239 11.43 -5.12 -14.54
N THR A 240 11.53 -4.90 -15.86
CA THR A 240 10.56 -5.42 -16.83
C THR A 240 10.56 -6.95 -16.80
N THR A 241 11.74 -7.57 -16.75
CA THR A 241 11.88 -9.03 -16.66
C THR A 241 11.26 -9.56 -15.36
N PHE A 242 11.46 -8.87 -14.24
CA PHE A 242 10.83 -9.19 -12.96
C PHE A 242 9.31 -9.17 -13.09
N LEU A 243 8.70 -8.13 -13.67
CA LEU A 243 7.24 -8.07 -13.85
C LEU A 243 6.73 -9.22 -14.73
N LEU A 244 7.44 -9.55 -15.82
CA LEU A 244 7.07 -10.66 -16.70
C LEU A 244 7.17 -12.04 -16.02
N ALA A 245 8.02 -12.18 -15.00
CA ALA A 245 8.11 -13.40 -14.20
C ALA A 245 6.93 -13.58 -13.22
N HIS A 246 6.05 -12.59 -13.10
CA HIS A 246 4.91 -12.58 -12.17
C HIS A 246 3.58 -12.37 -12.93
N PRO A 247 3.11 -13.38 -13.70
CA PRO A 247 1.96 -13.24 -14.59
C PRO A 247 0.61 -13.10 -13.87
N LEU A 248 0.57 -13.37 -12.56
CA LEU A 248 -0.65 -13.28 -11.75
C LEU A 248 -0.99 -11.85 -11.29
N ILE A 249 -0.15 -10.85 -11.61
CA ILE A 249 -0.39 -9.46 -11.23
C ILE A 249 -1.69 -8.96 -11.87
N GLU A 250 -2.62 -8.54 -11.01
CA GLU A 250 -3.91 -7.94 -11.33
C GLU A 250 -3.91 -6.43 -11.07
N ASP A 251 -3.22 -5.99 -10.02
CA ASP A 251 -3.10 -4.58 -9.61
C ASP A 251 -1.64 -4.15 -9.57
N LEU A 252 -1.27 -3.26 -10.48
CA LEU A 252 0.10 -2.76 -10.66
C LEU A 252 0.14 -1.24 -10.49
N GLN A 253 0.90 -0.77 -9.50
CA GLN A 253 1.24 0.64 -9.32
C GLN A 253 2.75 0.84 -9.47
N LEU A 254 3.16 1.69 -10.43
CA LEU A 254 4.53 2.03 -10.78
C LEU A 254 4.79 3.52 -10.56
N GLY A 255 5.47 3.87 -9.46
CA GLY A 255 6.15 5.17 -9.31
C GLY A 255 5.30 6.40 -9.60
N PHE A 256 4.16 6.51 -8.92
CA PHE A 256 3.11 7.47 -9.26
C PHE A 256 3.09 8.76 -8.40
N TYR A 257 3.95 8.92 -7.40
CA TYR A 257 3.81 10.02 -6.42
C TYR A 257 4.69 11.26 -6.73
N ASP A 258 4.05 12.43 -6.62
CA ASP A 258 4.46 13.85 -6.58
C ASP A 258 5.87 14.30 -7.05
N ALA A 259 5.84 14.97 -8.21
CA ALA A 259 6.37 16.30 -8.57
C ALA A 259 7.83 16.73 -8.33
N PHE A 260 8.62 16.08 -7.47
CA PHE A 260 9.89 16.69 -7.03
C PHE A 260 11.18 15.95 -7.40
N ASP A 261 11.14 14.77 -8.01
CA ASP A 261 12.37 14.10 -8.46
C ASP A 261 12.15 13.13 -9.64
N ASP A 262 13.20 12.89 -10.42
CA ASP A 262 13.35 11.94 -11.54
C ASP A 262 13.18 10.44 -11.13
N THR A 263 12.44 10.17 -10.05
CA THR A 263 12.24 8.83 -9.47
C THR A 263 11.09 8.09 -10.14
N ARG A 264 11.36 7.41 -11.26
CA ARG A 264 10.32 6.62 -11.97
C ARG A 264 10.73 5.16 -12.13
N CYS A 265 9.80 4.27 -11.82
CA CYS A 265 9.90 2.87 -12.25
C CYS A 265 9.49 2.79 -13.72
N ARG A 266 10.47 2.79 -14.64
CA ARG A 266 10.22 2.70 -16.08
C ARG A 266 10.31 1.27 -16.58
N LEU A 267 9.41 0.93 -17.48
CA LEU A 267 9.52 -0.26 -18.31
C LEU A 267 10.60 -0.01 -19.36
N SER A 268 11.37 -1.05 -19.69
CA SER A 268 12.40 -0.95 -20.71
C SER A 268 11.79 -1.13 -22.10
N PRO A 269 11.99 -0.19 -23.04
CA PRO A 269 11.58 -0.38 -24.43
C PRO A 269 12.42 -1.45 -25.15
N LYS A 270 13.54 -1.88 -24.56
CA LYS A 270 14.41 -2.91 -25.14
C LYS A 270 13.94 -4.33 -24.85
N VAL A 271 13.12 -4.51 -23.81
CA VAL A 271 12.53 -5.82 -23.48
C VAL A 271 11.28 -5.98 -24.32
N VAL A 272 11.24 -7.04 -25.12
CA VAL A 272 10.08 -7.34 -25.99
C VAL A 272 8.91 -7.75 -25.10
N LEU A 273 7.98 -6.82 -24.89
CA LEU A 273 6.66 -7.12 -24.35
C LEU A 273 5.84 -7.77 -25.46
N GLY A 274 5.21 -8.90 -25.15
CA GLY A 274 4.33 -9.60 -26.08
C GLY A 274 2.87 -9.57 -25.63
N PRO A 275 1.95 -10.11 -26.45
CA PRO A 275 0.52 -10.15 -26.15
C PRO A 275 0.16 -10.81 -24.80
N GLY A 276 0.96 -11.78 -24.37
CA GLY A 276 0.77 -12.50 -23.11
C GLY A 276 1.48 -11.90 -21.89
N ALA A 277 2.09 -10.72 -22.00
CA ALA A 277 2.65 -10.04 -20.82
C ALA A 277 1.52 -9.61 -19.88
N LEU A 278 1.71 -9.79 -18.57
CA LEU A 278 0.76 -9.37 -17.53
C LEU A 278 -0.72 -9.71 -17.87
N PRO A 279 -1.03 -11.01 -18.11
CA PRO A 279 -2.31 -11.42 -18.70
C PRO A 279 -3.52 -11.10 -17.82
N ASN A 280 -3.32 -10.97 -16.50
CA ASN A 280 -4.39 -10.73 -15.53
C ASN A 280 -4.54 -9.26 -15.12
N LEU A 281 -3.77 -8.35 -15.73
CA LEU A 281 -3.77 -6.94 -15.34
C LEU A 281 -5.18 -6.35 -15.48
N TYR A 282 -5.67 -5.78 -14.39
CA TYR A 282 -7.03 -5.22 -14.25
C TYR A 282 -7.00 -3.76 -13.77
N HIS A 283 -6.08 -3.43 -12.85
CA HIS A 283 -5.84 -2.09 -12.36
C HIS A 283 -4.39 -1.67 -12.65
N LEU A 284 -4.21 -0.56 -13.37
CA LEU A 284 -2.91 -0.01 -13.69
C LEU A 284 -2.81 1.43 -13.21
N LYS A 285 -1.77 1.71 -12.42
CA LYS A 285 -1.40 3.06 -12.01
C LYS A 285 0.05 3.33 -12.39
N ALA A 286 0.28 4.07 -13.47
CA ALA A 286 1.61 4.23 -14.06
C ALA A 286 1.73 5.51 -14.88
N ASP A 287 2.95 6.05 -14.98
CA ASP A 287 3.30 7.14 -15.89
C ASP A 287 2.89 6.83 -17.34
N ALA A 288 2.48 7.85 -18.09
CA ALA A 288 2.03 7.74 -19.47
C ALA A 288 3.05 7.03 -20.39
N PHE A 289 4.35 7.19 -20.13
CA PHE A 289 5.41 6.48 -20.83
C PHE A 289 5.30 4.96 -20.71
N ASN A 290 5.03 4.44 -19.50
CA ASN A 290 4.87 3.01 -19.28
C ASN A 290 3.62 2.46 -19.98
N VAL A 291 2.54 3.25 -20.00
CA VAL A 291 1.32 2.91 -20.75
C VAL A 291 1.62 2.81 -22.24
N ALA A 292 2.38 3.77 -22.80
CA ALA A 292 2.81 3.74 -24.20
C ALA A 292 3.64 2.49 -24.53
N ILE A 293 4.57 2.11 -23.65
CA ILE A 293 5.40 0.90 -23.81
C ILE A 293 4.53 -0.37 -23.83
N LEU A 294 3.59 -0.52 -22.89
CA LEU A 294 2.69 -1.67 -22.86
C LEU A 294 1.82 -1.74 -24.13
N ALA A 295 1.31 -0.60 -24.61
CA ALA A 295 0.51 -0.53 -25.82
C ALA A 295 1.31 -0.93 -27.08
N ARG A 296 2.54 -0.43 -27.23
CA ARG A 296 3.46 -0.82 -28.33
C ARG A 296 3.84 -2.29 -28.28
N GLY A 297 3.98 -2.85 -27.07
CA GLY A 297 4.19 -4.27 -26.85
C GLY A 297 2.99 -5.15 -27.23
N GLY A 298 1.85 -4.56 -27.55
CA GLY A 298 0.64 -5.31 -27.90
C GLY A 298 0.04 -6.08 -26.72
N VAL A 299 0.29 -5.66 -25.48
CA VAL A 299 -0.12 -6.35 -24.25
C VAL A 299 -1.65 -6.46 -24.18
N LEU A 300 -2.21 -7.67 -24.28
CA LEU A 300 -3.66 -7.85 -24.48
C LEU A 300 -4.52 -7.45 -23.29
N SER A 301 -3.99 -7.54 -22.07
CA SER A 301 -4.73 -7.15 -20.86
C SER A 301 -5.10 -5.67 -20.83
N LEU A 302 -4.40 -4.81 -21.59
CA LEU A 302 -4.81 -3.42 -21.80
C LEU A 302 -6.19 -3.28 -22.47
N LYS A 303 -6.67 -4.27 -23.24
CA LYS A 303 -8.04 -4.24 -23.76
C LYS A 303 -9.10 -4.45 -22.68
N THR A 304 -8.73 -5.10 -21.58
CA THR A 304 -9.65 -5.55 -20.52
C THR A 304 -9.44 -4.87 -19.18
N ILE A 305 -8.41 -4.02 -19.03
CA ILE A 305 -8.25 -3.23 -17.82
C ILE A 305 -9.50 -2.40 -17.58
N GLU A 306 -9.97 -2.34 -16.33
CA GLU A 306 -11.12 -1.53 -15.98
C GLU A 306 -10.69 -0.18 -15.39
N HIS A 307 -9.49 -0.10 -14.82
CA HIS A 307 -9.01 1.07 -14.11
C HIS A 307 -7.61 1.46 -14.58
N LEU A 308 -7.47 2.71 -15.02
CA LEU A 308 -6.21 3.33 -15.40
C LEU A 308 -6.03 4.63 -14.64
N HIS A 309 -4.92 4.77 -13.94
CA HIS A 309 -4.49 6.01 -13.34
C HIS A 309 -3.13 6.39 -13.91
N THR A 310 -3.09 7.45 -14.70
CA THR A 310 -1.87 7.86 -15.40
C THR A 310 -1.54 9.33 -15.16
N SER A 311 -0.25 9.62 -15.19
CA SER A 311 0.27 10.97 -14.97
C SER A 311 1.37 11.28 -15.97
N THR A 312 1.55 12.58 -16.21
CA THR A 312 2.66 13.14 -16.97
C THR A 312 3.41 14.11 -16.08
N ALA A 313 4.13 13.57 -15.09
CA ALA A 313 5.01 14.41 -14.26
C ALA A 313 6.18 14.95 -15.11
N ASN A 314 6.69 16.12 -14.75
CA ASN A 314 7.75 16.94 -15.33
C ASN A 314 7.41 17.55 -16.69
N GLY A 315 7.72 18.85 -16.88
CA GLY A 315 7.43 19.76 -18.01
C GLY A 315 7.83 19.36 -19.45
N TRP A 316 7.89 18.06 -19.73
CA TRP A 316 7.87 17.40 -21.04
C TRP A 316 6.52 16.68 -21.23
N ALA A 317 5.51 17.06 -20.44
CA ALA A 317 4.23 16.37 -20.31
C ALA A 317 3.48 16.22 -21.64
N VAL A 318 3.50 17.25 -22.49
CA VAL A 318 2.90 17.23 -23.83
C VAL A 318 3.40 16.08 -24.70
N GLY A 319 4.73 15.93 -24.84
CA GLY A 319 5.31 14.93 -25.74
C GLY A 319 5.04 13.50 -25.28
N ILE A 320 5.15 13.24 -23.97
CA ILE A 320 4.92 11.90 -23.40
C ILE A 320 3.44 11.52 -23.50
N PHE A 321 2.53 12.47 -23.26
CA PHE A 321 1.10 12.22 -23.39
C PHE A 321 0.69 11.94 -24.85
N GLU A 322 1.18 12.74 -25.80
CA GLU A 322 0.95 12.50 -27.23
C GLU A 322 1.53 11.15 -27.69
N GLU A 323 2.70 10.80 -27.16
CA GLU A 323 3.34 9.51 -27.40
C GLU A 323 2.47 8.34 -26.91
N MET A 324 1.90 8.46 -25.70
CA MET A 324 0.94 7.50 -25.17
C MET A 324 -0.30 7.39 -26.04
N CYS A 325 -0.90 8.52 -26.43
CA CYS A 325 -2.10 8.52 -27.26
C CYS A 325 -1.85 7.90 -28.64
N GLY A 326 -0.71 8.21 -29.29
CA GLY A 326 -0.34 7.60 -30.58
C GLY A 326 -0.07 6.10 -30.48
N ALA A 327 0.54 5.65 -29.38
CA ALA A 327 0.72 4.23 -29.09
C ALA A 327 -0.63 3.52 -28.90
N LEU A 328 -1.55 4.12 -28.14
CA LEU A 328 -2.89 3.60 -27.93
C LEU A 328 -3.71 3.59 -29.21
N GLU A 329 -3.58 4.59 -30.09
CA GLU A 329 -4.26 4.63 -31.39
C GLU A 329 -3.81 3.48 -32.27
N THR A 330 -2.50 3.26 -32.38
CA THR A 330 -1.92 2.13 -33.12
C THR A 330 -2.37 0.78 -32.52
N TYR A 331 -2.46 0.71 -31.19
CA TYR A 331 -2.93 -0.46 -30.46
C TYR A 331 -4.45 -0.69 -30.61
N GLY A 332 -5.23 0.32 -31.01
CA GLY A 332 -6.69 0.28 -31.14
C GLY A 332 -7.47 0.56 -29.84
N GLY A 333 -6.93 1.40 -28.96
CA GLY A 333 -7.59 1.91 -27.76
C GLY A 333 -7.69 0.94 -26.57
N LEU A 334 -8.41 1.36 -25.53
CA LEU A 334 -8.69 0.68 -24.26
C LEU A 334 -10.20 0.48 -24.09
N PRO A 335 -10.84 -0.41 -24.87
CA PRO A 335 -12.30 -0.54 -24.89
C PRO A 335 -12.91 -1.08 -23.60
N GLY A 336 -12.15 -1.75 -22.73
CA GLY A 336 -12.61 -2.24 -21.43
C GLY A 336 -12.53 -1.22 -20.29
N LEU A 337 -11.91 -0.06 -20.52
CA LEU A 337 -11.62 0.91 -19.47
C LEU A 337 -12.89 1.59 -18.96
N LYS A 338 -13.16 1.50 -17.65
CA LYS A 338 -14.32 2.12 -16.98
C LYS A 338 -13.95 3.32 -16.13
N ILE A 339 -12.77 3.30 -15.52
CA ILE A 339 -12.27 4.37 -14.65
C ILE A 339 -10.95 4.89 -15.20
N LEU A 340 -10.93 6.16 -15.58
CA LEU A 340 -9.73 6.86 -16.00
C LEU A 340 -9.44 7.99 -15.03
N LYS A 341 -8.26 7.94 -14.40
CA LYS A 341 -7.72 9.07 -13.65
C LYS A 341 -6.47 9.60 -14.35
N LEU A 342 -6.44 10.90 -14.61
CA LEU A 342 -5.39 11.61 -15.31
C LEU A 342 -4.86 12.74 -14.43
N GLU A 343 -3.57 12.74 -14.16
CA GLU A 343 -2.89 13.84 -13.45
C GLU A 343 -1.91 14.51 -14.43
N LEU A 344 -2.26 15.73 -14.86
CA LEU A 344 -1.43 16.59 -15.71
C LEU A 344 -0.83 17.70 -14.85
N GLU A 345 0.40 18.12 -15.15
CA GLU A 345 1.01 19.29 -14.49
C GLU A 345 0.35 20.60 -14.97
N GLU A 346 0.19 21.56 -14.05
CA GLU A 346 -0.60 22.79 -14.24
C GLU A 346 -0.02 23.81 -15.26
N ASP A 347 1.18 23.57 -15.81
CA ASP A 347 1.92 24.56 -16.62
C ASP A 347 1.67 24.49 -18.14
N ASP A 348 0.88 23.52 -18.63
CA ASP A 348 0.69 23.33 -20.07
C ASP A 348 -0.48 24.16 -20.66
N ASP A 349 -0.19 24.87 -21.75
CA ASP A 349 -1.10 25.71 -22.54
C ASP A 349 -2.49 25.06 -22.78
N TYR A 350 -3.53 25.74 -22.29
CA TYR A 350 -4.96 25.38 -22.36
C TYR A 350 -5.51 24.74 -23.67
N PRO A 351 -5.13 25.15 -24.90
CA PRO A 351 -5.71 24.57 -26.11
C PRO A 351 -5.37 23.09 -26.34
N TYR A 352 -4.29 22.55 -25.76
CA TYR A 352 -3.91 21.15 -25.94
C TYR A 352 -4.82 20.17 -25.17
N ASN A 353 -5.35 20.61 -24.02
CA ASN A 353 -6.18 19.79 -23.14
C ASN A 353 -7.49 19.32 -23.80
N VAL A 354 -8.12 20.14 -24.65
CA VAL A 354 -9.39 19.77 -25.31
C VAL A 354 -9.17 18.70 -26.38
N ARG A 355 -8.11 18.83 -27.19
CA ARG A 355 -7.75 17.86 -28.22
C ARG A 355 -7.42 16.50 -27.59
N TRP A 356 -6.71 16.50 -26.47
CA TRP A 356 -6.38 15.29 -25.72
C TRP A 356 -7.61 14.60 -25.15
N ILE A 357 -8.59 15.35 -24.64
CA ILE A 357 -9.86 14.76 -24.18
C ILE A 357 -10.61 14.11 -25.35
N ASP A 358 -10.72 14.77 -26.50
CA ASP A 358 -11.41 14.18 -27.67
C ASP A 358 -10.70 12.90 -28.15
N GLN A 359 -9.37 12.92 -28.16
CA GLN A 359 -8.57 11.75 -28.50
C GLN A 359 -8.75 10.62 -27.47
N LEU A 360 -8.69 10.91 -26.17
CA LEU A 360 -8.96 9.94 -25.11
C LEU A 360 -10.39 9.38 -25.18
N GLY A 361 -11.38 10.20 -25.51
CA GLY A 361 -12.77 9.75 -25.67
C GLY A 361 -12.93 8.73 -26.80
N LYS A 362 -12.15 8.87 -27.88
CA LYS A 362 -12.09 7.89 -28.97
C LYS A 362 -11.32 6.63 -28.58
N LEU A 363 -10.22 6.78 -27.86
CA LEU A 363 -9.37 5.67 -27.42
C LEU A 363 -10.00 4.84 -26.31
N CYS A 364 -10.81 5.44 -25.45
CA CYS A 364 -11.38 4.85 -24.24
C CYS A 364 -12.91 5.02 -24.21
N PRO A 365 -13.65 4.43 -25.16
CA PRO A 365 -15.08 4.72 -25.36
C PRO A 365 -16.00 4.28 -24.23
N SER A 366 -15.53 3.40 -23.33
CA SER A 366 -16.33 2.79 -22.26
C SER A 366 -16.12 3.44 -20.89
N VAL A 367 -15.39 4.57 -20.80
CA VAL A 367 -15.10 5.23 -19.53
C VAL A 367 -16.39 5.78 -18.93
N GLU A 368 -16.71 5.33 -17.71
CA GLU A 368 -17.87 5.75 -16.93
C GLU A 368 -17.50 6.83 -15.90
N ASN A 369 -16.27 6.74 -15.35
CA ASN A 369 -15.75 7.64 -14.33
C ASN A 369 -14.42 8.23 -14.78
N PHE A 370 -14.39 9.54 -14.94
CA PHE A 370 -13.18 10.29 -15.27
C PHE A 370 -12.78 11.19 -14.11
N TRP A 371 -11.50 11.25 -13.79
CA TRP A 371 -10.92 12.14 -12.79
C TRP A 371 -9.68 12.80 -13.37
N GLY A 372 -9.65 14.12 -13.46
CA GLY A 372 -8.43 14.84 -13.82
C GLY A 372 -8.61 16.34 -13.66
N ASP A 373 -7.52 17.01 -13.35
CA ASP A 373 -7.46 18.48 -13.45
C ASP A 373 -7.07 18.85 -14.87
N MET A 374 -7.96 19.55 -15.55
CA MET A 374 -7.78 19.96 -16.95
C MET A 374 -7.54 21.47 -17.06
N GLY A 375 -7.25 22.15 -15.95
CA GLY A 375 -6.95 23.57 -15.89
C GLY A 375 -8.16 24.51 -15.96
N VAL A 376 -9.38 24.04 -16.22
CA VAL A 376 -10.54 24.93 -16.50
C VAL A 376 -11.51 25.14 -15.32
N GLY A 377 -11.16 24.74 -14.10
CA GLY A 377 -12.14 24.66 -13.00
C GLY A 377 -13.20 23.57 -13.21
N TRP A 378 -13.01 22.73 -14.23
CA TRP A 378 -13.76 21.50 -14.45
C TRP A 378 -13.23 20.42 -13.50
N THR A 379 -13.67 20.44 -12.25
CA THR A 379 -13.58 19.23 -11.42
C THR A 379 -14.60 18.25 -11.98
N ALA A 380 -14.15 17.30 -12.80
CA ALA A 380 -15.03 16.33 -13.43
C ALA A 380 -15.56 15.29 -12.41
N ARG A 381 -16.47 15.72 -11.53
CA ARG A 381 -17.62 14.88 -11.12
C ARG A 381 -18.70 14.87 -12.21
N THR A 382 -18.45 15.53 -13.33
CA THR A 382 -19.22 15.44 -14.55
C THR A 382 -19.11 14.01 -15.07
N LYS A 383 -20.18 13.22 -14.93
CA LYS A 383 -20.42 12.03 -15.77
C LYS A 383 -20.11 12.46 -17.21
N ILE A 384 -18.96 12.06 -17.74
CA ILE A 384 -18.74 12.19 -19.17
C ILE A 384 -19.66 11.15 -19.79
N CYS A 385 -20.88 11.54 -20.14
CA CYS A 385 -21.63 10.83 -21.16
C CYS A 385 -20.86 11.01 -22.45
N LEU A 386 -19.84 10.18 -22.67
CA LEU A 386 -19.20 9.97 -23.98
C LEU A 386 -20.25 9.27 -24.87
N CYS A 387 -21.25 10.03 -25.31
CA CYS A 387 -22.09 9.67 -26.43
C CYS A 387 -21.65 10.50 -27.64
N PRO A 388 -21.79 9.95 -28.87
CA PRO A 388 -21.20 10.54 -30.05
C PRO A 388 -21.82 11.91 -30.29
N ILE A 389 -20.98 12.90 -30.59
CA ILE A 389 -21.44 14.15 -31.19
C ILE A 389 -22.08 13.76 -32.53
N ILE A 390 -23.39 13.55 -32.49
CA ILE A 390 -24.25 13.45 -33.65
C ILE A 390 -24.23 14.83 -34.32
N THR A 391 -23.79 14.82 -35.57
CA THR A 391 -24.04 15.79 -36.64
C THR A 391 -25.16 16.81 -36.38
N SER A 392 -24.85 18.10 -36.52
CA SER A 392 -25.80 19.13 -36.97
C SER A 392 -25.07 20.44 -37.28
N SER A 393 -24.84 20.67 -38.58
CA SER A 393 -25.01 21.94 -39.29
C SER A 393 -25.23 23.22 -38.46
N TYR A 394 -24.31 24.18 -38.58
CA TYR A 394 -24.55 25.49 -39.18
C TYR A 394 -23.26 26.03 -39.82
#